data_AF-X1UY87-F1
#
_entry.id   AF-X1UY87-F1
#
_cell.length_a   1.000
_cell.length_b   1.000
_cell.length_c   1.000
_cell.angle_alpha   90.00
_cell.angle_beta   90.00
_cell.angle_gamma   90.00
#
_symmetry.space_group_name_H-M   'P 1'
#
loop_
_entity.id
_entity.type
_entity.pdbx_description
1 polymer ?
#
loop_
_entity_poly.entity_id
_entity_poly.type
_entity_poly.pdbx_seq_one_letter_code
_entity_poly.pdbx_strand_id
1 'polypeptide(L)'
;LPALKDRRRSSSTFLLPLKKSFKITIRTEGQSVIVDFGAAGKLKIPCQNTLQIRVILLTLLDNNLISTREVSEALGFSTVHTLNLTQKLHTDDISALIDKRKGQQQEYRFTPEVKAELIQQFVLDIVSSGKSSGKL
;
A
#
# COMPACT_ATOMS: atom_id res chain seq x y z
N LEU A 1 -13.36 6.88 -55.27
CA LEU A 1 -12.02 7.19 -55.83
C LEU A 1 -10.92 6.56 -54.95
N PRO A 2 -10.61 5.26 -55.09
CA PRO A 2 -9.53 4.59 -54.34
C PRO A 2 -8.21 4.50 -55.13
N ALA A 3 -8.17 5.03 -56.36
CA ALA A 3 -7.10 4.77 -57.34
C ALA A 3 -5.81 5.60 -57.16
N LEU A 4 -5.70 6.40 -56.10
CA LEU A 4 -4.59 7.35 -55.88
C LEU A 4 -3.81 7.11 -54.58
N LYS A 5 -3.78 5.88 -54.05
CA LYS A 5 -2.95 5.56 -52.88
C LYS A 5 -1.64 4.91 -53.33
N ASP A 6 -0.58 5.71 -53.31
CA ASP A 6 0.80 5.31 -53.60
C ASP A 6 1.26 4.20 -52.64
N ARG A 7 1.63 3.04 -53.20
CA ARG A 7 2.06 1.84 -52.46
C ARG A 7 3.57 1.83 -52.13
N ARG A 8 4.32 2.86 -52.55
CA ARG A 8 5.79 2.93 -52.42
C ARG A 8 6.28 3.91 -51.36
N ARG A 9 5.38 4.67 -50.71
CA ARG A 9 5.72 5.55 -49.59
C ARG A 9 5.28 4.93 -48.26
N SER A 10 6.24 4.74 -47.35
CA SER A 10 6.07 4.29 -45.96
C SER A 10 5.42 5.34 -45.04
N SER A 11 4.81 6.39 -45.59
CA SER A 11 4.13 7.45 -44.84
C SER A 11 2.64 7.45 -45.14
N SER A 12 1.96 6.48 -44.53
CA SER A 12 0.51 6.47 -44.45
C SER A 12 0.05 7.56 -43.48
N THR A 13 -0.64 8.59 -43.97
CA THR A 13 -1.40 9.57 -43.15
C THR A 13 -2.64 8.96 -42.48
N PHE A 14 -2.86 7.66 -42.66
CA PHE A 14 -3.98 6.90 -42.12
C PHE A 14 -3.70 6.28 -40.75
N LEU A 15 -2.52 6.51 -40.17
CA LEU A 15 -2.22 6.08 -38.82
C LEU A 15 -2.75 7.13 -37.85
N LEU A 16 -3.65 6.71 -36.94
CA LEU A 16 -3.99 7.50 -35.76
C LEU A 16 -2.67 7.92 -35.06
N PRO A 17 -2.57 9.15 -34.54
CA PRO A 17 -1.40 9.54 -33.77
C PRO A 17 -1.19 8.52 -32.66
N LEU A 18 0.04 7.99 -32.57
CA LEU A 18 0.43 7.05 -31.53
C LEU A 18 0.02 7.65 -30.18
N LYS A 19 -0.95 7.03 -29.48
CA LYS A 19 -1.39 7.49 -28.16
C LYS A 19 -0.13 7.56 -27.29
N LYS A 20 0.29 8.77 -26.91
CA LYS A 20 1.44 8.97 -26.02
C LYS A 20 1.17 8.16 -24.76
N SER A 21 1.98 7.12 -24.53
CA SER A 21 1.91 6.34 -23.29
C SER A 21 2.36 7.23 -22.14
N PHE A 22 1.45 7.55 -21.22
CA PHE A 22 1.81 8.21 -19.98
C PHE A 22 2.46 7.15 -19.08
N LYS A 23 3.77 7.24 -18.90
CA LYS A 23 4.47 6.40 -17.92
C LYS A 23 4.37 7.07 -16.56
N ILE A 24 3.51 6.54 -15.71
CA ILE A 24 3.39 7.01 -14.34
C ILE A 24 4.50 6.37 -13.51
N THR A 25 5.17 7.15 -12.66
CA THR A 25 6.23 6.64 -11.77
C THR A 25 6.01 7.08 -10.35
N ILE A 26 6.38 6.22 -9.40
CA ILE A 26 6.31 6.50 -7.96
C ILE A 26 7.73 6.74 -7.45
N ARG A 27 7.90 7.78 -6.65
CA ARG A 27 9.16 8.07 -5.95
C ARG A 27 8.87 8.48 -4.52
N THR A 28 9.78 8.18 -3.60
CA THR A 28 9.73 8.67 -2.23
C THR A 28 10.85 9.69 -2.06
N GLU A 29 10.50 10.94 -1.78
CA GLU A 29 11.44 12.05 -1.58
C GLU A 29 11.21 12.67 -0.19
N GLY A 30 12.13 12.43 0.73
CA GLY A 30 12.07 12.97 2.10
C GLY A 30 10.81 12.52 2.83
N GLN A 31 9.96 13.47 3.21
CA GLN A 31 8.68 13.23 3.89
C GLN A 31 7.48 13.20 2.92
N SER A 32 7.68 12.90 1.65
CA SER A 32 6.56 12.79 0.71
C SER A 32 6.73 11.68 -0.32
N VAL A 33 5.62 11.04 -0.66
CA VAL A 33 5.47 10.17 -1.83
C VAL A 33 5.02 11.01 -3.01
N ILE A 34 5.74 10.92 -4.13
CA ILE A 34 5.47 11.65 -5.36
C ILE A 34 5.01 10.65 -6.42
N VAL A 35 3.81 10.89 -6.94
CA VAL A 35 3.30 10.23 -8.14
C VAL A 35 3.48 11.17 -9.32
N ASP A 36 4.38 10.82 -10.23
CA ASP A 36 4.72 11.61 -11.41
C ASP A 36 3.92 11.09 -12.62
N PHE A 37 3.03 11.91 -13.15
CA PHE A 37 2.21 11.64 -14.34
C PHE A 37 2.86 12.16 -15.63
N GLY A 38 4.16 12.48 -15.60
CA GLY A 38 4.90 13.03 -16.72
C GLY A 38 4.42 14.43 -17.07
N ALA A 39 3.98 14.62 -18.33
CA ALA A 39 3.54 15.92 -18.82
C ALA A 39 2.28 16.48 -18.12
N ALA A 40 1.51 15.63 -17.43
CA ALA A 40 0.32 16.04 -16.68
C ALA A 40 0.64 16.65 -15.31
N GLY A 41 1.88 16.52 -14.83
CA GLY A 41 2.34 17.06 -13.55
C GLY A 41 2.60 15.99 -12.48
N LYS A 42 2.80 16.45 -11.24
CA LYS A 42 3.19 15.61 -10.10
C LYS A 42 2.20 15.78 -8.95
N LEU A 43 1.80 14.66 -8.35
CA LEU A 43 1.02 14.63 -7.13
C LEU A 43 1.94 14.30 -5.96
N LYS A 44 2.07 15.23 -5.01
CA LYS A 44 2.90 15.07 -3.81
C LYS A 44 2.01 14.79 -2.60
N ILE A 45 2.25 13.67 -1.93
CA ILE A 45 1.47 13.20 -0.78
C ILE A 45 2.39 13.14 0.44
N PRO A 46 2.08 13.81 1.56
CA PRO A 46 2.88 13.72 2.78
C PRO A 46 2.89 12.29 3.36
N CYS A 47 4.07 11.82 3.79
CA CYS A 47 4.25 10.46 4.34
C CYS A 47 3.43 10.19 5.61
N GLN A 48 3.06 11.24 6.34
CA GLN A 48 2.21 11.13 7.53
C GLN A 48 0.81 10.60 7.19
N ASN A 49 0.31 10.86 5.97
CA ASN A 49 -1.01 10.40 5.56
C ASN A 49 -0.93 9.03 4.86
N THR A 50 -0.67 8.00 5.65
CA THR A 50 -0.52 6.63 5.16
C THR A 50 -1.78 6.09 4.47
N LEU A 51 -2.97 6.51 4.92
CA LEU A 51 -4.24 6.11 4.32
C LEU A 51 -4.39 6.73 2.93
N GLN A 52 -4.13 8.03 2.77
CA GLN A 52 -4.19 8.69 1.47
C GLN A 52 -3.22 8.08 0.46
N ILE A 53 -1.99 7.76 0.89
CA ILE A 53 -1.00 7.08 0.05
C ILE A 53 -1.55 5.73 -0.43
N ARG A 54 -2.07 4.90 0.48
CA ARG A 54 -2.63 3.59 0.13
C ARG A 54 -3.78 3.73 -0.85
N VAL A 55 -4.75 4.61 -0.57
CA VAL A 55 -5.92 4.81 -1.44
C VAL A 55 -5.46 5.18 -2.84
N ILE A 56 -4.63 6.23 -2.97
CA ILE A 56 -4.19 6.71 -4.29
C ILE A 56 -3.41 5.62 -5.03
N LEU A 57 -2.42 4.98 -4.40
CA LEU A 57 -1.59 3.98 -5.08
C LEU A 57 -2.38 2.72 -5.47
N LEU A 58 -3.28 2.25 -4.60
CA LEU A 58 -4.13 1.10 -4.90
C LEU A 58 -5.17 1.43 -5.98
N THR A 59 -5.73 2.64 -6.00
CA THR A 59 -6.63 3.08 -7.08
C THR A 59 -5.89 3.16 -8.42
N LEU A 60 -4.67 3.68 -8.45
CA LEU A 60 -3.84 3.70 -9.67
C LEU A 60 -3.51 2.27 -10.15
N LEU A 61 -3.26 1.35 -9.22
CA LEU A 61 -3.05 -0.06 -9.53
C LEU A 61 -4.30 -0.71 -10.12
N ASP A 62 -5.47 -0.49 -9.51
CA ASP A 62 -6.76 -1.03 -9.96
C ASP A 62 -7.10 -0.58 -11.39
N ASN A 63 -6.70 0.65 -11.75
CA ASN A 63 -6.86 1.21 -13.09
C ASN A 63 -5.74 0.80 -14.06
N ASN A 64 -4.86 -0.13 -13.69
CA ASN A 64 -3.70 -0.58 -14.48
C ASN A 64 -2.75 0.54 -14.91
N LEU A 65 -2.68 1.63 -14.13
CA LEU A 65 -1.82 2.77 -14.41
C LEU A 65 -0.39 2.59 -13.89
N ILE A 66 -0.22 1.71 -12.89
CA ILE A 66 1.06 1.41 -12.24
C ILE A 66 1.14 -0.11 -12.03
N SER A 67 2.35 -0.67 -12.01
CA SER A 67 2.54 -2.09 -11.74
C SER A 67 2.34 -2.47 -10.26
N THR A 68 1.92 -3.70 -10.01
CA THR A 68 1.82 -4.26 -8.65
C THR A 68 3.14 -4.20 -7.90
N ARG A 69 4.26 -4.41 -8.61
CA ARG A 69 5.61 -4.39 -8.06
C ARG A 69 5.96 -3.00 -7.52
N GLU A 70 5.79 -1.96 -8.33
CA GLU A 70 6.07 -0.57 -7.93
C GLU A 70 5.24 -0.15 -6.71
N VAL A 71 3.96 -0.51 -6.68
CA VAL A 71 3.09 -0.20 -5.52
C VAL A 71 3.50 -0.99 -4.28
N SER A 72 3.84 -2.28 -4.44
CA SER A 72 4.26 -3.11 -3.30
C SER A 72 5.57 -2.64 -2.69
N GLU A 73 6.53 -2.21 -3.51
CA GLU A 73 7.80 -1.62 -3.09
C GLU A 73 7.56 -0.27 -2.38
N ALA A 74 6.68 0.59 -2.93
CA ALA A 74 6.35 1.88 -2.33
C ALA A 74 5.61 1.77 -0.98
N LEU A 75 4.77 0.76 -0.81
CA LEU A 75 4.01 0.53 0.43
C LEU A 75 4.74 -0.37 1.45
N GLY A 76 5.83 -1.04 1.05
CA GLY A 76 6.54 -2.00 1.89
C GLY A 76 5.75 -3.29 2.14
N PHE A 77 4.91 -3.71 1.18
CA PHE A 77 4.06 -4.88 1.27
C PHE A 77 4.50 -5.98 0.30
N SER A 78 4.01 -7.20 0.50
CA SER A 78 4.11 -8.23 -0.54
C SER A 78 3.16 -7.92 -1.70
N THR A 79 3.49 -8.41 -2.89
CA THR A 79 2.65 -8.28 -4.09
C THR A 79 1.25 -8.88 -3.88
N VAL A 80 1.18 -10.06 -3.25
CA VAL A 80 -0.08 -10.73 -2.90
C VAL A 80 -0.91 -9.90 -1.94
N HIS A 81 -0.29 -9.33 -0.90
CA HIS A 81 -1.01 -8.48 0.04
C HIS A 81 -1.54 -7.21 -0.64
N THR A 82 -0.74 -6.62 -1.54
CA THR A 82 -1.13 -5.42 -2.32
C THR A 82 -2.34 -5.70 -3.21
N LEU A 83 -2.36 -6.83 -3.91
CA LEU A 83 -3.51 -7.25 -4.73
C LEU A 83 -4.76 -7.48 -3.88
N ASN A 84 -4.63 -8.18 -2.75
CA ASN A 84 -5.74 -8.39 -1.83
C ASN A 84 -6.30 -7.06 -1.30
N LEU A 85 -5.44 -6.10 -0.97
CA LEU A 85 -5.87 -4.76 -0.54
C LEU A 85 -6.55 -3.98 -1.67
N THR A 86 -6.10 -4.13 -2.91
CA THR A 86 -6.71 -3.49 -4.08
C THR A 86 -8.13 -3.99 -4.29
N GLN A 87 -8.32 -5.32 -4.27
CA GLN A 87 -9.65 -5.94 -4.37
C GLN A 87 -10.58 -5.52 -3.22
N LYS A 88 -10.05 -5.44 -2.00
CA LYS A 88 -10.81 -4.97 -0.84
C LYS A 88 -11.21 -3.50 -0.97
N LEU A 89 -10.32 -2.64 -1.44
CA LEU A 89 -10.65 -1.23 -1.68
C LEU A 89 -11.76 -1.10 -2.73
N HIS A 90 -11.72 -1.89 -3.80
CA HIS A 90 -12.77 -1.90 -4.83
C HIS A 90 -14.13 -2.41 -4.28
N THR A 91 -14.12 -3.38 -3.37
CA THR A 91 -15.36 -4.04 -2.90
C THR A 91 -15.97 -3.37 -1.67
N ASP A 92 -15.13 -3.01 -0.69
CA ASP A 92 -15.51 -2.59 0.66
C ASP A 92 -15.16 -1.11 0.96
N ASP A 93 -14.68 -0.39 -0.07
CA ASP A 93 -14.22 1.00 -0.02
C ASP A 93 -13.06 1.23 0.97
N ILE A 94 -12.71 2.50 1.21
CA ILE A 94 -11.65 2.97 2.10
C ILE A 94 -11.74 2.33 3.49
N SER A 95 -12.94 1.99 3.95
CA SER A 95 -13.18 1.37 5.25
C SER A 95 -12.38 0.07 5.47
N ALA A 96 -12.05 -0.65 4.39
CA ALA A 96 -11.27 -1.88 4.46
C ALA A 96 -9.77 -1.68 4.67
N LEU A 97 -9.27 -0.46 4.43
CA LEU A 97 -7.87 -0.10 4.66
C LEU A 97 -7.61 0.40 6.09
N ILE A 98 -8.67 0.72 6.83
CA ILE A 98 -8.60 1.16 8.23
C ILE A 98 -8.37 -0.06 9.11
N ASP A 99 -7.47 0.08 10.09
CA ASP A 99 -7.25 -0.97 11.08
C ASP A 99 -8.50 -1.10 11.99
N LYS A 100 -9.18 -2.24 11.88
CA LYS A 100 -10.38 -2.57 12.67
C LYS A 100 -10.06 -3.36 13.94
N ARG A 101 -8.78 -3.61 14.24
CA ARG A 101 -8.38 -4.36 15.44
C ARG A 101 -8.79 -3.59 16.69
N LYS A 102 -9.65 -4.19 17.50
CA LYS A 102 -10.05 -3.67 18.82
C LYS A 102 -9.13 -4.16 19.95
N GLY A 103 -8.03 -4.83 19.62
CA GLY A 103 -7.23 -5.56 20.61
C GLY A 103 -8.00 -6.73 21.23
N GLN A 104 -7.43 -7.32 22.28
CA GLN A 104 -8.09 -8.37 23.04
C GLN A 104 -9.12 -7.74 23.98
N GLN A 105 -10.41 -8.01 23.73
CA GLN A 105 -11.53 -7.44 24.48
C GLN A 105 -11.91 -8.24 25.73
N GLN A 106 -11.49 -9.51 25.78
CA GLN A 106 -11.73 -10.37 26.94
C GLN A 106 -10.56 -11.35 27.14
N GLU A 107 -10.39 -11.79 28.37
CA GLU A 107 -9.32 -12.69 28.76
C GLU A 107 -9.73 -14.13 28.48
N TYR A 108 -9.08 -14.78 27.52
CA TYR A 108 -9.49 -16.11 27.05
C TYR A 108 -8.75 -17.28 27.72
N ARG A 109 -7.57 -17.03 28.32
CA ARG A 109 -6.66 -18.11 28.75
C ARG A 109 -6.31 -18.09 30.23
N PHE A 110 -6.42 -16.95 30.89
CA PHE A 110 -6.06 -16.81 32.30
C PHE A 110 -7.27 -16.27 33.04
N THR A 111 -7.58 -16.88 34.18
CA THR A 111 -8.54 -16.31 35.12
C THR A 111 -7.89 -15.13 35.85
N PRO A 112 -8.69 -14.25 36.48
CA PRO A 112 -8.17 -13.13 37.26
C PRO A 112 -7.15 -13.56 38.34
N GLU A 113 -7.35 -14.75 38.92
CA GLU A 113 -6.47 -15.31 39.95
C GLU A 113 -5.09 -15.67 39.38
N VAL A 114 -5.07 -16.36 38.24
CA VAL A 114 -3.81 -16.73 37.56
C VAL A 114 -3.05 -15.48 37.11
N LYS A 115 -3.76 -14.44 36.65
CA LYS A 115 -3.14 -13.15 36.35
C LYS A 115 -2.57 -12.46 37.58
N ALA A 116 -3.30 -12.47 38.69
CA ALA A 116 -2.82 -11.88 39.94
C ALA A 116 -1.53 -12.57 40.40
N GLU A 117 -1.48 -13.89 40.34
CA GLU A 117 -0.29 -14.68 40.65
C GLU A 117 0.90 -14.33 39.73
N LEU A 118 0.67 -14.26 38.42
CA LEU A 118 1.71 -13.87 37.45
C LEU A 118 2.27 -12.45 37.72
N ILE A 119 1.39 -11.50 38.07
CA ILE A 119 1.80 -10.13 38.41
C ILE A 119 2.61 -10.13 39.72
N GLN A 120 2.14 -10.85 40.74
CA GLN A 120 2.84 -10.94 42.02
C GLN A 120 4.24 -11.55 41.85
N GLN A 121 4.36 -12.63 41.07
CA GLN A 121 5.63 -13.28 40.81
C GLN A 121 6.57 -12.37 40.01
N PHE A 122 6.07 -11.63 39.03
CA PHE A 122 6.85 -10.64 38.30
C PHE A 122 7.38 -9.53 39.21
N VAL A 123 6.55 -8.99 40.10
CA VAL A 123 6.95 -7.95 41.06
C VAL A 123 7.99 -8.50 42.04
N LEU A 124 7.77 -9.71 42.56
CA LEU A 124 8.72 -10.38 43.45
C LEU A 124 10.08 -10.56 42.76
N ASP A 125 10.09 -11.03 41.52
CA ASP A 125 11.32 -11.25 40.75
C ASP A 125 12.09 -9.94 40.54
N ILE A 126 11.40 -8.83 40.25
CA ILE A 126 12.04 -7.51 40.13
C ILE A 126 12.62 -7.06 41.46
N VAL A 127 11.87 -7.15 42.55
CA VAL A 127 12.32 -6.68 43.87
C VAL A 127 13.46 -7.53 44.41
N SER A 128 13.40 -8.85 44.23
CA SER A 128 14.39 -9.78 44.78
C SER A 128 15.65 -9.92 43.91
N SER A 129 15.51 -9.88 42.58
CA SER A 129 16.62 -10.18 41.67
C SER A 129 17.01 -9.04 40.73
N GLY A 130 16.23 -7.95 40.69
CA GLY A 130 16.44 -6.81 39.79
C GLY A 130 16.26 -7.15 38.30
N LYS A 131 15.69 -8.32 37.99
CA LYS A 131 15.57 -8.83 36.62
C LYS A 131 14.11 -9.13 36.30
N SER A 132 13.60 -8.58 35.21
CA SER A 132 12.40 -9.10 34.55
C SER A 132 12.82 -10.29 33.70
N SER A 133 12.80 -11.51 34.25
CA SER A 133 13.23 -12.69 33.50
C SER A 133 12.19 -13.06 32.43
N GLY A 134 12.41 -12.58 31.20
CA GLY A 134 11.94 -13.23 29.97
C GLY A 134 13.12 -13.92 29.32
N LYS A 135 13.44 -15.16 29.71
CA LYS A 135 14.34 -16.00 28.90
C LYS A 135 13.51 -16.56 27.73
N LEU A 136 13.70 -15.96 26.57
CA LEU A 136 13.63 -16.64 25.28
C LEU A 136 15.06 -16.87 24.79
#